data_AF-A0A936AH74-F1
#
_entry.id   AF-A0A936AH74-F1
#
_cell.length_a   1.000
_cell.length_b   1.000
_cell.length_c   1.000
_cell.angle_alpha   90.00
_cell.angle_beta   90.00
_cell.angle_gamma   90.00
#
_symmetry.space_group_name_H-M   'P 1'
#
loop_
_entity.id
_entity.type
_entity.pdbx_description
1 polymer ?
#
loop_
_entity_poly.entity_id
_entity_poly.type
_entity_poly.pdbx_seq_one_letter_code
_entity_poly.pdbx_strand_id
1 'polypeptide(L)'
;MRKQVDNFKILYPNCIQITGNLNITDNSNITNLNGFSNLENVTGQINIVRNSPSEFGWLAKFKNRWEVIFWIVDNSTITKINSFNKLTSAGQMYIGDHKELTEISGYTSMNSLPTIRY
;
A
#
# COMPACT_ATOMS: atom_id res chain seq x y z
N MET A 1 8.24 -3.53 -14.41
CA MET A 1 7.61 -3.24 -13.11
C MET A 1 8.58 -3.29 -11.93
N ARG A 2 9.23 -4.42 -11.55
CA ARG A 2 10.14 -4.45 -10.38
C ARG A 2 11.19 -3.33 -10.36
N LYS A 3 11.96 -3.19 -11.45
CA LYS A 3 12.96 -2.11 -11.59
C LYS A 3 12.35 -0.71 -11.48
N GLN A 4 11.09 -0.51 -11.90
CA GLN A 4 10.43 0.80 -11.80
C GLN A 4 10.11 1.15 -10.34
N VAL A 5 9.67 0.18 -9.55
CA VAL A 5 9.51 0.35 -8.10
C VAL A 5 10.86 0.70 -7.48
N ASP A 6 11.89 -0.12 -7.70
CA ASP A 6 13.20 0.09 -7.09
C ASP A 6 13.82 1.45 -7.46
N ASN A 7 13.64 1.88 -8.72
CA ASN A 7 14.16 3.14 -9.24
C ASN A 7 13.32 4.37 -8.88
N PHE A 8 12.07 4.22 -8.42
CA PHE A 8 11.18 5.37 -8.19
C PHE A 8 11.83 6.39 -7.24
N LYS A 9 12.36 5.94 -6.10
CA LYS A 9 13.07 6.81 -5.14
C LYS A 9 14.35 7.45 -5.70
N ILE A 10 14.95 6.87 -6.73
CA ILE A 10 16.18 7.39 -7.36
C ILE A 10 15.82 8.47 -8.38
N LEU A 11 14.81 8.20 -9.21
CA LEU A 11 14.35 9.10 -10.27
C LEU A 11 13.53 10.28 -9.71
N TYR A 12 12.83 10.06 -8.60
CA TYR A 12 11.95 11.03 -7.97
C TYR A 12 12.23 11.17 -6.46
N PRO A 13 13.46 11.56 -6.05
CA PRO A 13 13.89 11.53 -4.66
C PRO A 13 13.07 12.44 -3.75
N ASN A 14 12.53 13.54 -4.30
CA ASN A 14 11.71 14.52 -3.58
C ASN A 14 10.21 14.33 -3.80
N CYS A 15 9.78 13.27 -4.50
CA CYS A 15 8.36 13.03 -4.72
C CYS A 15 7.73 12.49 -3.43
N ILE A 16 6.87 13.32 -2.84
CA ILE A 16 6.08 13.01 -1.65
C ILE A 16 4.62 12.69 -1.99
N GLN A 17 4.19 12.92 -3.23
CA GLN A 17 2.79 12.76 -3.62
C GLN A 17 2.67 12.23 -5.05
N ILE A 18 1.80 11.23 -5.22
CA ILE A 18 1.28 10.84 -6.54
C ILE A 18 -0.10 11.46 -6.72
N THR A 19 -0.26 12.25 -7.78
CA THR A 19 -1.57 12.71 -8.24
C THR A 19 -2.17 11.64 -9.15
N GLY A 20 -3.32 11.10 -8.75
CA GLY A 20 -3.98 9.97 -9.41
C GLY A 20 -3.70 8.63 -8.73
N ASN A 21 -3.79 7.55 -9.51
CA ASN A 21 -3.71 6.18 -8.99
C ASN A 21 -2.25 5.67 -8.94
N LEU A 22 -1.93 4.91 -7.90
CA LEU A 22 -0.71 4.11 -7.83
C LEU A 22 -1.05 2.66 -8.19
N ASN A 23 -0.63 2.21 -9.38
CA ASN A 23 -0.92 0.87 -9.89
C ASN A 23 0.32 -0.01 -9.86
N ILE A 24 0.27 -1.08 -9.08
CA ILE A 24 1.32 -2.09 -8.95
C ILE A 24 0.63 -3.43 -9.14
N THR A 25 0.64 -3.93 -10.37
CA THR A 25 -0.12 -5.15 -10.71
C THR A 25 0.73 -6.14 -11.49
N ASP A 26 0.40 -7.42 -11.36
CA ASP A 26 0.89 -8.51 -12.21
C ASP A 26 2.42 -8.66 -12.22
N ASN A 27 3.03 -8.67 -11.03
CA ASN A 27 4.46 -8.85 -10.91
C ASN A 27 4.88 -9.55 -9.61
N SER A 28 4.90 -10.88 -9.63
CA SER A 28 5.39 -11.71 -8.51
C SER A 28 6.85 -11.47 -8.13
N ASN A 29 7.65 -10.84 -9.01
CA ASN A 29 9.03 -10.45 -8.68
C ASN A 29 9.11 -9.19 -7.79
N ILE A 30 7.99 -8.49 -7.53
CA ILE A 30 7.93 -7.37 -6.57
C ILE A 30 7.80 -7.94 -5.17
N THR A 31 8.92 -7.97 -4.45
CA THR A 31 9.02 -8.52 -3.09
C THR A 31 8.98 -7.47 -1.99
N ASN A 32 9.08 -6.19 -2.34
CA ASN A 32 8.89 -5.07 -1.44
C ASN A 32 8.50 -3.83 -2.25
N LEU A 33 8.04 -2.81 -1.53
CA LEU A 33 7.57 -1.54 -2.10
C LEU A 33 8.39 -0.34 -1.59
N ASN A 34 9.62 -0.59 -1.11
CA ASN A 34 10.46 0.42 -0.46
C ASN A 34 10.92 1.54 -1.40
N GLY A 35 10.76 1.36 -2.71
CA GLY A 35 10.88 2.44 -3.69
C GLY A 35 9.95 3.62 -3.44
N PHE A 36 8.86 3.44 -2.71
CA PHE A 36 7.86 4.47 -2.40
C PHE A 36 8.01 5.07 -0.98
N SER A 37 9.14 4.84 -0.29
CA SER A 37 9.33 5.23 1.12
C SER A 37 9.28 6.73 1.41
N ASN A 38 9.30 7.59 0.39
CA ASN A 38 9.16 9.04 0.53
C ASN A 38 7.71 9.52 0.30
N LEU A 39 6.82 8.66 -0.20
CA LEU A 39 5.43 9.05 -0.43
C LEU A 39 4.73 9.31 0.90
N GLU A 40 4.17 10.50 1.00
CA GLU A 40 3.27 10.90 2.07
C GLU A 40 1.80 10.76 1.64
N ASN A 41 1.51 10.77 0.34
CA ASN A 41 0.14 10.75 -0.16
C ASN A 41 -0.02 10.18 -1.58
N VAL A 42 -1.17 9.55 -1.85
CA VAL A 42 -1.71 9.26 -3.18
C VAL A 42 -3.11 9.85 -3.24
N THR A 43 -3.45 10.65 -4.26
CA THR A 43 -4.77 11.33 -4.31
C THR A 43 -5.88 10.46 -4.91
N GLY A 44 -5.51 9.37 -5.60
CA GLY A 44 -6.44 8.38 -6.14
C GLY A 44 -6.35 7.04 -5.40
N GLN A 45 -6.56 5.96 -6.13
CA GLN A 45 -6.55 4.59 -5.61
C GLN A 45 -5.13 4.00 -5.56
N ILE A 46 -4.87 3.20 -4.53
CA ILE A 46 -3.67 2.38 -4.42
C ILE A 46 -4.05 0.93 -4.77
N ASN A 47 -3.59 0.47 -5.93
CA ASN A 47 -3.81 -0.88 -6.45
C ASN A 47 -2.55 -1.71 -6.31
N ILE A 48 -2.62 -2.77 -5.49
CA ILE A 48 -1.51 -3.70 -5.27
C ILE A 48 -2.07 -5.10 -5.48
N VAL A 49 -1.95 -5.62 -6.70
CA VAL A 49 -2.66 -6.84 -7.14
C VAL A 49 -1.71 -7.85 -7.78
N ARG A 50 -1.74 -9.13 -7.40
CA ARG A 50 -0.90 -10.17 -8.03
C ARG A 50 0.59 -9.84 -8.00
N ASN A 51 1.09 -9.46 -6.82
CA ASN A 51 2.51 -9.28 -6.52
C ASN A 51 2.92 -10.15 -5.32
N SER A 52 4.13 -9.93 -4.81
CA SER A 52 4.65 -10.68 -3.66
C SER A 52 5.36 -9.81 -2.61
N PRO A 53 4.86 -8.60 -2.24
CA PRO A 53 5.44 -7.89 -1.11
C PRO A 53 5.25 -8.69 0.17
N SER A 54 6.22 -8.69 1.07
CA SER A 54 6.07 -9.29 2.40
C SER A 54 5.43 -8.35 3.42
N GLU A 55 5.48 -7.04 3.16
CA GLU A 55 5.02 -5.99 4.07
C GLU A 55 4.74 -4.67 3.32
N PHE A 56 4.14 -3.70 4.03
CA PHE A 56 3.86 -2.35 3.52
C PHE A 56 4.66 -1.27 4.26
N GLY A 57 5.93 -1.51 4.56
CA GLY A 57 6.81 -0.58 5.29
C GLY A 57 6.95 0.81 4.64
N TRP A 58 6.71 0.92 3.33
CA TRP A 58 6.68 2.20 2.61
C TRP A 58 5.62 3.19 3.14
N LEU A 59 4.59 2.69 3.85
CA LEU A 59 3.56 3.52 4.48
C LEU A 59 4.06 4.26 5.74
N ALA A 60 5.30 4.06 6.17
CA ALA A 60 5.84 4.67 7.40
C ALA A 60 5.80 6.21 7.41
N LYS A 61 5.80 6.86 6.25
CA LYS A 61 5.65 8.33 6.10
C LYS A 61 4.29 8.76 5.56
N PHE A 62 3.38 7.82 5.30
CA PHE A 62 2.10 8.12 4.69
C PHE A 62 1.22 8.90 5.67
N LYS A 63 0.70 10.05 5.22
CA LYS A 63 -0.14 10.97 6.00
C LYS A 63 -1.58 11.01 5.52
N ASN A 64 -1.89 10.40 4.37
CA ASN A 64 -3.25 10.23 3.83
C ASN A 64 -4.11 11.51 3.96
N ARG A 65 -3.66 12.62 3.35
CA ARG A 65 -4.34 13.93 3.49
C ARG A 65 -5.77 13.92 2.95
N TRP A 66 -6.11 12.93 2.14
CA TRP A 66 -7.44 12.70 1.59
C TRP A 66 -7.87 11.26 1.86
N GLU A 67 -9.17 10.98 1.71
CA GLU A 67 -9.66 9.61 1.67
C GLU A 67 -9.03 8.88 0.49
N VAL A 68 -8.27 7.84 0.82
CA VAL A 68 -7.63 6.95 -0.15
C VAL A 68 -8.36 5.62 -0.16
N ILE A 69 -8.48 5.04 -1.35
CA ILE A 69 -9.00 3.68 -1.54
C ILE A 69 -7.82 2.73 -1.69
N PHE A 70 -7.82 1.66 -0.91
CA PHE A 70 -6.87 0.57 -1.04
C PHE A 70 -7.52 -0.63 -1.70
N TRP A 71 -6.87 -1.17 -2.72
CA TRP A 71 -7.24 -2.42 -3.37
C TRP A 71 -6.03 -3.34 -3.37
N ILE A 72 -6.01 -4.25 -2.40
CA ILE A 72 -4.88 -5.14 -2.11
C ILE A 72 -5.38 -6.57 -2.29
N VAL A 73 -5.00 -7.23 -3.38
CA VAL A 73 -5.61 -8.52 -3.78
C VAL A 73 -4.58 -9.50 -4.29
N ASP A 74 -4.74 -10.77 -3.93
CA ASP A 74 -3.96 -11.89 -4.49
C ASP A 74 -2.45 -11.62 -4.46
N ASN A 75 -1.94 -11.12 -3.32
CA ASN A 75 -0.50 -10.99 -3.13
C ASN A 75 0.01 -12.19 -2.34
N SER A 76 0.86 -12.98 -2.97
CA SER A 76 1.09 -14.40 -2.62
C SER A 76 1.91 -14.65 -1.36
N THR A 77 2.60 -13.63 -0.85
CA THR A 77 3.57 -13.76 0.26
C THR A 77 3.18 -12.98 1.50
N ILE A 78 2.10 -12.19 1.44
CA ILE A 78 1.66 -11.38 2.57
C ILE A 78 1.04 -12.32 3.61
N THR A 79 1.67 -12.40 4.78
CA THR A 79 1.14 -13.16 5.92
C THR A 79 0.45 -12.27 6.95
N LYS A 80 0.84 -10.99 7.01
CA LYS A 80 0.31 -9.99 7.93
C LYS A 80 0.29 -8.61 7.29
N ILE A 81 -0.72 -7.82 7.63
CA ILE A 81 -0.78 -6.40 7.31
C ILE A 81 -0.92 -5.64 8.61
N ASN A 82 0.17 -5.05 9.10
CA ASN A 82 0.21 -4.29 10.36
C ASN A 82 0.76 -2.87 10.17
N SER A 83 1.00 -2.46 8.93
CA SER A 83 1.73 -1.22 8.59
C SER A 83 0.82 0.02 8.50
N PHE A 84 -0.49 -0.11 8.72
CA PHE A 84 -1.45 0.99 8.59
C PHE A 84 -1.45 2.00 9.74
N ASN A 85 -0.47 1.92 10.66
CA ASN A 85 -0.46 2.71 11.91
C ASN A 85 -0.37 4.22 11.70
N LYS A 86 -0.02 4.67 10.49
CA LYS A 86 0.05 6.10 10.14
C LYS A 86 -1.19 6.61 9.41
N LEU A 87 -2.08 5.72 8.99
CA LEU A 87 -3.32 6.12 8.35
C LEU A 87 -4.24 6.77 9.37
N THR A 88 -4.62 8.01 9.12
CA THR A 88 -5.59 8.77 9.93
C THR A 88 -7.03 8.70 9.38
N SER A 89 -7.15 8.34 8.10
CA SER A 89 -8.37 8.16 7.31
C SER A 89 -8.09 7.19 6.16
N ALA A 90 -9.10 6.40 5.81
CA ALA A 90 -9.13 5.62 4.59
C ALA A 90 -10.60 5.46 4.20
N GLY A 91 -10.92 5.67 2.92
CA GLY A 91 -12.30 5.59 2.46
C GLY A 91 -12.78 4.14 2.43
N GLN A 92 -12.24 3.36 1.48
CA GLN A 92 -12.55 1.94 1.33
C GLN A 92 -11.27 1.12 1.28
N MET A 93 -11.29 -0.05 1.91
CA MET A 93 -10.21 -1.03 1.83
C MET A 93 -10.78 -2.35 1.32
N TYR A 94 -10.31 -2.78 0.15
CA TYR A 94 -10.53 -4.14 -0.34
C TYR A 94 -9.26 -4.94 -0.11
N ILE A 95 -9.36 -5.99 0.72
CA ILE A 95 -8.24 -6.87 1.08
C ILE A 95 -8.74 -8.31 0.93
N GLY A 96 -8.32 -8.99 -0.13
CA GLY A 96 -8.90 -10.27 -0.54
C GLY A 96 -7.91 -11.20 -1.24
N ASP A 97 -8.26 -12.48 -1.31
CA ASP A 97 -7.53 -13.53 -2.05
C ASP A 97 -6.06 -13.73 -1.64
N HIS A 98 -5.70 -13.40 -0.41
CA HIS A 98 -4.36 -13.65 0.12
C HIS A 98 -4.27 -15.02 0.78
N LYS A 99 -3.69 -16.00 0.09
CA LYS A 99 -3.59 -17.40 0.58
C LYS A 99 -2.93 -17.54 1.95
N GLU A 100 -1.95 -16.70 2.25
CA GLU A 100 -1.13 -16.80 3.46
C GLU A 100 -1.50 -15.77 4.55
N LEU A 101 -2.48 -14.89 4.29
CA LEU A 101 -2.80 -13.78 5.19
C LEU A 101 -3.56 -14.27 6.42
N THR A 102 -2.92 -14.11 7.58
CA THR A 102 -3.43 -14.55 8.88
C THR A 102 -3.90 -13.39 9.76
N GLU A 103 -3.45 -12.17 9.49
CA GLU A 103 -3.66 -11.04 10.40
C GLU A 103 -3.72 -9.72 9.63
N ILE A 104 -4.74 -8.92 9.93
CA ILE A 104 -4.81 -7.51 9.55
C ILE A 104 -4.98 -6.70 10.83
N SER A 105 -4.03 -5.82 11.10
CA SER A 105 -3.94 -5.01 12.31
C SER A 105 -3.31 -3.64 12.00
N GLY A 106 -3.03 -2.87 13.05
CA GLY A 106 -2.30 -1.61 12.91
C GLY A 106 -3.14 -0.42 12.42
N TYR A 107 -4.41 -0.35 12.78
CA TYR A 107 -5.29 0.80 12.48
C TYR A 107 -5.29 1.87 13.59
N THR A 108 -4.18 1.99 14.32
CA THR A 108 -4.12 2.69 15.62
C THR A 108 -4.33 4.19 15.56
N SER A 109 -4.06 4.83 14.43
CA SER A 109 -4.21 6.28 14.24
C SER A 109 -5.49 6.69 13.53
N MET A 110 -6.36 5.73 13.17
CA MET A 110 -7.56 6.01 12.39
C MET A 110 -8.67 6.61 13.27
N ASN A 111 -9.27 7.71 12.81
CA ASN A 111 -10.42 8.31 13.48
C ASN A 111 -11.69 7.45 13.37
N SER A 112 -11.79 6.66 12.30
CA SER A 112 -12.84 5.67 12.07
C SER A 112 -12.26 4.46 11.36
N LEU A 113 -12.77 3.27 11.66
CA LEU A 113 -12.34 2.06 10.96
C LEU A 113 -12.78 2.13 9.49
N PRO A 114 -11.95 1.65 8.55
CA PRO A 114 -12.30 1.64 7.15
C PRO A 114 -13.36 0.56 6.90
N THR A 115 -14.16 0.75 5.86
CA THR A 115 -14.99 -0.36 5.37
C THR A 115 -14.07 -1.38 4.72
N ILE A 116 -13.91 -2.54 5.36
CA ILE A 116 -13.15 -3.67 4.82
C ILE A 116 -14.11 -4.58 4.05
N ARG A 117 -13.79 -4.84 2.78
CA ARG A 117 -14.46 -5.85 1.96
C ARG A 117 -13.47 -6.96 1.63
N TYR A 118 -13.91 -8.20 1.84
CA TYR A 118 -13.21 -9.42 1.48
C TYR A 118 -13.65 -9.87 0.08
#